data_AF-A0A565BDL7-F1
#
_entry.id   AF-A0A565BDL7-F1
#
_cell.length_a   1.000
_cell.length_b   1.000
_cell.length_c   1.000
_cell.angle_alpha   90.00
_cell.angle_beta   90.00
_cell.angle_gamma   90.00
#
_symmetry.space_group_name_H-M   'P 1'
#
loop_
_entity.id
_entity.type
_entity.pdbx_description
1 polymer ?
#
loop_
_entity_poly.entity_id
_entity_poly.type
_entity_poly.pdbx_seq_one_letter_code
_entity_poly.pdbx_strand_id
1 'polypeptide(L)'
;MNSNDRTFGLADNLKEIILNISNYLGNSLDMLQKLLAKKHSSKAYDVDVEFPSWVSNNDKRLIHGLVLGTNFNLTVAKDGTGNFTTISSAVSAAPNSSETRFMIYIKGGEYYENVEIPKKKTMIMFVGDGIGKTIIKSNLSRLDGWTTYRSATVGVNGNGFIAKDISFVNFAGPSCQDTLYVHKATQFYRECDIFGTVDFICGNAAVVSQNCSLYARKPNLNQKIAFTAQSHNESKQQTGISMINCRILAAPDLIPVKANFKAYLGRPWKLFSRTVLIKSFIDDLIDPAGWLEWENEVAPETLYYGEYMNEGPDANMTDRVKWPGYRRIENASEAAKFTVVPFIEGNTWLNSTNIPFNLGF
;
A
#
# COMPACT_ATOMS: atom_id res chain seq x y z
N MET A 1 17.51 -40.23 21.08
CA MET A 1 17.32 -39.30 19.95
C MET A 1 15.82 -39.10 19.77
N ASN A 2 15.28 -37.98 20.26
CA ASN A 2 13.84 -37.78 20.43
C ASN A 2 13.21 -37.24 19.13
N SER A 3 12.12 -37.88 18.70
CA SER A 3 11.36 -37.61 17.47
C SER A 3 10.19 -36.65 17.66
N ASN A 4 10.19 -35.80 18.70
CA ASN A 4 9.04 -34.98 19.09
C ASN A 4 9.04 -33.53 18.57
N ASP A 5 10.01 -33.14 17.73
CA ASP A 5 10.20 -31.73 17.35
C ASP A 5 9.56 -31.33 16.01
N ARG A 6 9.07 -32.29 15.22
CA ARG A 6 8.50 -32.01 13.87
C ARG A 6 6.99 -31.78 13.86
N THR A 7 6.27 -32.25 14.88
CA THR A 7 4.80 -32.12 14.96
C THR A 7 4.34 -30.76 15.47
N PHE A 8 5.13 -30.08 16.30
CA PHE A 8 4.81 -28.73 16.80
C PHE A 8 4.93 -27.66 15.70
N GLY A 9 5.97 -27.72 14.87
CA GLY A 9 6.15 -26.76 13.76
C GLY A 9 5.07 -26.88 12.67
N LEU A 10 4.47 -28.06 12.48
CA LEU A 10 3.39 -28.26 11.52
C LEU A 10 2.08 -27.59 11.98
N ALA A 11 1.80 -27.64 13.29
CA ALA A 11 0.59 -27.06 13.87
C ALA A 11 0.63 -25.53 13.86
N ASP A 12 1.80 -24.93 14.15
CA ASP A 12 1.95 -23.47 14.14
C ASP A 12 1.95 -22.90 12.73
N ASN A 13 2.53 -23.62 11.76
CA ASN A 13 2.43 -23.26 10.35
C ASN A 13 0.98 -23.39 9.82
N LEU A 14 0.23 -24.41 10.26
CA LEU A 14 -1.19 -24.52 9.94
C LEU A 14 -2.02 -23.37 10.53
N LYS A 15 -1.72 -22.94 11.77
CA LYS A 15 -2.40 -21.79 12.39
C LYS A 15 -2.14 -20.50 11.63
N GLU A 16 -0.89 -20.27 11.20
CA GLU A 16 -0.52 -19.08 10.42
C GLU A 16 -1.20 -19.07 9.05
N ILE A 17 -1.28 -20.24 8.39
CA ILE A 17 -2.04 -20.41 7.13
C ILE A 17 -3.53 -20.11 7.35
N ILE A 18 -4.14 -20.63 8.42
CA ILE A 18 -5.55 -20.38 8.76
C ILE A 18 -5.81 -18.90 9.08
N LEU A 19 -4.88 -18.24 9.77
CA LEU A 19 -4.92 -16.79 10.06
C LEU A 19 -4.90 -15.96 8.78
N ASN A 20 -4.00 -16.29 7.86
CA ASN A 20 -3.89 -15.62 6.57
C ASN A 20 -5.18 -15.82 5.76
N ILE A 21 -5.70 -17.06 5.67
CA ILE A 21 -6.98 -17.35 4.99
C ILE A 21 -8.14 -16.56 5.61
N SER A 22 -8.19 -16.45 6.94
CA SER A 22 -9.26 -15.72 7.63
C SER A 22 -9.23 -14.21 7.32
N ASN A 23 -8.04 -13.62 7.25
CA ASN A 23 -7.86 -12.23 6.82
C ASN A 23 -8.23 -12.03 5.35
N TYR A 24 -7.85 -12.96 4.46
CA TYR A 24 -8.24 -12.92 3.05
C TYR A 24 -9.76 -13.03 2.87
N LEU A 25 -10.44 -13.88 3.65
CA LEU A 25 -11.89 -14.03 3.63
C LEU A 25 -12.60 -12.80 4.20
N GLY A 26 -12.08 -12.19 5.26
CA GLY A 26 -12.62 -10.94 5.81
C GLY A 26 -12.59 -9.79 4.79
N ASN A 27 -11.45 -9.62 4.11
CA ASN A 27 -11.29 -8.60 3.08
C ASN A 27 -12.15 -8.89 1.84
N SER A 28 -12.25 -10.17 1.44
CA SER A 28 -13.09 -10.59 0.30
C SER A 28 -14.59 -10.45 0.59
N LEU A 29 -15.02 -10.69 1.84
CA LEU A 29 -16.42 -10.55 2.26
C LEU A 29 -16.84 -9.07 2.32
N ASP A 30 -15.97 -8.18 2.79
CA ASP A 30 -16.20 -6.74 2.77
C ASP A 30 -16.31 -6.20 1.32
N MET A 31 -15.47 -6.73 0.42
CA MET A 31 -15.55 -6.44 -1.01
C MET A 31 -16.85 -6.97 -1.66
N LEU A 32 -17.29 -8.18 -1.29
CA LEU A 32 -18.56 -8.76 -1.73
C LEU A 32 -19.77 -7.96 -1.23
N GLN A 33 -19.75 -7.48 0.02
CA GLN A 33 -20.81 -6.62 0.56
C GLN A 33 -20.90 -5.28 -0.20
N LYS A 34 -19.75 -4.68 -0.55
CA LYS A 34 -19.69 -3.47 -1.38
C LYS A 34 -20.21 -3.70 -2.81
N LEU A 35 -20.00 -4.89 -3.37
CA LEU A 35 -20.55 -5.27 -4.68
C LEU A 35 -22.07 -5.52 -4.64
N LEU A 36 -22.58 -6.06 -3.53
CA LEU A 36 -24.00 -6.39 -3.35
C LEU A 36 -24.87 -5.19 -2.95
N ALA A 37 -24.28 -4.12 -2.42
CA ALA A 37 -24.99 -2.90 -1.99
C ALA A 37 -25.69 -2.09 -3.12
N LYS A 38 -25.67 -2.55 -4.37
CA LYS A 38 -26.36 -1.90 -5.52
C LYS A 38 -27.83 -2.28 -5.72
N LYS A 39 -28.48 -3.03 -4.82
CA LYS A 39 -29.94 -3.23 -4.82
C LYS A 39 -30.57 -2.64 -3.55
N HIS A 40 -31.44 -1.65 -3.74
CA HIS A 40 -32.17 -0.93 -2.68
C HIS A 40 -32.84 -1.83 -1.63
N SER A 41 -32.62 -1.53 -0.34
CA SER A 41 -33.67 -1.21 0.65
C SER A 41 -33.04 -0.92 2.01
N SER A 42 -33.46 0.18 2.62
CA SER A 42 -33.06 0.67 3.95
C SER A 42 -33.56 -0.27 5.06
N LYS A 43 -32.62 -0.98 5.70
CA LYS A 43 -32.64 -1.40 7.11
C LYS A 43 -31.21 -1.76 7.47
N ALA A 44 -30.62 -1.03 8.40
CA ALA A 44 -29.35 -1.43 9.01
C ALA A 44 -29.62 -2.75 9.75
N TYR A 45 -29.16 -3.86 9.18
CA TYR A 45 -29.04 -5.10 9.91
C TYR A 45 -27.77 -4.98 10.74
N ASP A 46 -27.94 -4.94 12.05
CA ASP A 46 -26.87 -5.24 12.99
C ASP A 46 -26.53 -6.72 12.78
N VAL A 47 -25.51 -6.98 11.96
CA VAL A 47 -25.01 -8.34 11.77
C VAL A 47 -24.02 -8.57 12.90
N ASP A 48 -24.54 -9.09 14.02
CA ASP A 48 -23.72 -9.86 14.94
C ASP A 48 -23.08 -10.98 14.11
N VAL A 49 -21.78 -10.87 13.87
CA VAL A 49 -21.03 -11.91 13.15
C VAL A 49 -20.91 -13.09 14.11
N GLU A 50 -21.95 -13.92 14.13
CA GLU A 50 -21.96 -15.15 14.89
C GLU A 50 -20.88 -16.07 14.31
N PHE A 51 -19.85 -16.37 15.10
CA PHE A 51 -18.76 -17.24 14.65
C PHE A 51 -19.32 -18.57 14.11
N PRO A 52 -18.81 -19.07 12.98
CA PRO A 52 -19.21 -20.37 12.46
C PRO A 52 -19.14 -21.45 13.54
N SER A 53 -20.10 -22.38 13.53
CA SER A 53 -20.24 -23.42 14.57
C SER A 53 -19.03 -24.34 14.72
N TRP A 54 -18.12 -24.37 13.73
CA TRP A 54 -16.87 -25.11 13.78
C TRP A 54 -15.74 -24.37 14.50
N VAL A 55 -15.88 -23.07 14.79
CA VAL A 55 -14.91 -22.31 15.59
C VAL A 55 -15.20 -22.57 17.07
N SER A 56 -14.28 -23.25 17.76
CA SER A 56 -14.46 -23.61 19.16
C SER A 56 -14.51 -22.37 20.06
N ASN A 57 -15.20 -22.44 21.21
CA ASN A 57 -15.24 -21.32 22.15
C ASN A 57 -13.84 -20.93 22.68
N ASN A 58 -12.87 -21.85 22.66
CA ASN A 58 -11.47 -21.55 22.97
C ASN A 58 -10.79 -20.78 21.84
N ASP A 59 -11.06 -21.10 20.58
CA ASP A 59 -10.55 -20.36 19.43
C ASP A 59 -11.19 -18.98 19.33
N LYS A 60 -12.50 -18.85 19.61
CA LYS A 60 -13.17 -17.54 19.75
C LYS A 60 -12.47 -16.68 20.82
N ARG A 61 -12.11 -17.28 21.96
CA ARG A 61 -11.37 -16.64 23.04
C ARG A 61 -9.91 -16.33 22.68
N LEU A 62 -9.27 -17.11 21.84
CA LEU A 62 -7.91 -16.84 21.34
C LEU A 62 -7.92 -15.75 20.28
N ILE A 63 -8.93 -15.71 19.41
CA ILE A 63 -9.12 -14.67 18.39
C ILE A 63 -9.48 -13.32 19.05
N HIS A 64 -10.44 -13.30 19.98
CA HIS A 64 -10.68 -12.12 20.82
C HIS A 64 -9.48 -11.82 21.74
N GLY A 65 -8.81 -12.86 22.23
CA GLY A 65 -7.63 -12.78 23.08
C GLY A 65 -6.39 -12.22 22.38
N LEU A 66 -6.27 -12.35 21.06
CA LEU A 66 -5.19 -11.78 20.24
C LEU A 66 -5.36 -10.25 20.08
N VAL A 67 -6.61 -9.76 20.03
CA VAL A 67 -6.92 -8.33 20.11
C VAL A 67 -6.70 -7.81 21.54
N LEU A 68 -7.05 -8.60 22.56
CA LEU A 68 -6.88 -8.25 23.99
C LEU A 68 -5.46 -8.51 24.55
N GLY A 69 -4.59 -9.18 23.80
CA GLY A 69 -3.20 -9.51 24.18
C GLY A 69 -2.17 -8.54 23.61
N THR A 70 -2.60 -7.59 22.78
CA THR A 70 -1.75 -6.53 22.26
C THR A 70 -1.81 -5.34 23.22
N ASN A 71 -0.76 -5.12 24.01
CA ASN A 71 -0.67 -3.96 24.89
C ASN A 71 -0.39 -2.70 24.06
N PHE A 72 -1.42 -1.91 23.79
CA PHE A 72 -1.27 -0.59 23.19
C PHE A 72 -0.79 0.43 24.22
N ASN A 73 0.13 1.32 23.83
CA ASN A 73 0.62 2.37 24.72
C ASN A 73 -0.39 3.50 24.88
N LEU A 74 -1.07 3.86 23.79
CA LEU A 74 -2.12 4.88 23.77
C LEU A 74 -3.30 4.41 22.90
N THR A 75 -4.49 4.83 23.28
CA THR A 75 -5.72 4.67 22.50
C THR A 75 -6.27 6.04 22.09
N VAL A 76 -6.65 6.18 20.83
CA VAL A 76 -7.34 7.33 20.27
C VAL A 76 -8.78 6.94 19.97
N ALA A 77 -9.76 7.66 20.52
CA ALA A 77 -11.17 7.42 20.27
C ALA A 77 -11.97 8.73 20.27
N LYS A 78 -12.71 9.00 19.19
CA LYS A 78 -13.50 10.24 19.05
C LYS A 78 -14.64 10.36 20.07
N ASP A 79 -15.13 9.24 20.58
CA ASP A 79 -16.18 9.15 21.59
C ASP A 79 -15.69 9.46 23.02
N GLY A 80 -14.39 9.73 23.20
CA GLY A 80 -13.79 10.02 24.50
C GLY A 80 -13.46 8.78 25.34
N THR A 81 -13.62 7.57 24.80
CA THR A 81 -13.31 6.31 25.51
C THR A 81 -11.82 5.94 25.49
N GLY A 82 -10.99 6.70 24.76
CA GLY A 82 -9.55 6.53 24.65
C GLY A 82 -8.77 7.51 25.51
N ASN A 83 -7.43 7.45 25.45
CA ASN A 83 -6.57 8.44 26.10
C ASN A 83 -6.63 9.81 25.43
N PHE A 84 -6.85 9.84 24.11
CA PHE A 84 -6.97 11.05 23.30
C PHE A 84 -8.16 10.98 22.35
N THR A 85 -8.70 12.12 21.95
CA THR A 85 -9.74 12.23 20.91
C THR A 85 -9.17 12.51 19.53
N THR A 86 -7.91 12.95 19.44
CA THR A 86 -7.20 13.24 18.20
C THR A 86 -5.91 12.45 18.09
N ILE A 87 -5.51 12.16 16.86
CA ILE A 87 -4.32 11.38 16.55
C ILE A 87 -3.07 12.24 16.79
N SER A 88 -3.14 13.52 16.43
CA SER A 88 -2.04 14.47 16.61
C SER A 88 -1.63 14.66 18.08
N SER A 89 -2.60 14.62 19.00
CA SER A 89 -2.32 14.68 20.45
C SER A 89 -1.65 13.39 20.96
N ALA A 90 -2.08 12.21 20.48
CA ALA A 90 -1.43 10.95 20.84
C ALA A 90 0.02 10.87 20.32
N VAL A 91 0.27 11.31 19.08
CA VAL A 91 1.63 11.41 18.53
C VAL A 91 2.48 12.38 19.34
N SER A 92 1.91 13.54 19.71
CA SER A 92 2.57 14.54 20.56
C SER A 92 2.97 13.97 21.92
N ALA A 93 2.13 13.13 22.53
CA ALA A 93 2.37 12.49 23.82
C ALA A 93 3.38 11.33 23.78
N ALA A 94 3.57 10.68 22.63
CA ALA A 94 4.56 9.60 22.50
C ALA A 94 5.99 10.06 22.88
N PRO A 95 6.86 9.19 23.39
CA PRO A 95 8.25 9.55 23.69
C PRO A 95 9.01 9.94 22.42
N ASN A 96 10.01 10.81 22.56
CA ASN A 96 10.97 11.07 21.48
C ASN A 96 12.08 10.01 21.51
N SER A 97 12.64 9.69 20.34
CA SER A 97 13.79 8.80 20.19
C SER A 97 13.61 7.44 20.87
N SER A 98 12.38 6.90 20.84
CA SER A 98 12.11 5.56 21.38
C SER A 98 12.88 4.51 20.59
N GLU A 99 13.54 3.60 21.31
CA GLU A 99 14.22 2.43 20.76
C GLU A 99 13.27 1.23 20.60
N THR A 100 12.11 1.29 21.27
CA THR A 100 11.10 0.23 21.25
C THR A 100 9.83 0.71 20.55
N ARG A 101 9.04 -0.26 20.06
CA ARG A 101 7.78 -0.02 19.36
C ARG A 101 6.79 0.72 20.29
N PHE A 102 6.35 1.91 19.89
CA PHE A 102 5.30 2.67 20.59
C PHE A 102 3.99 2.59 19.80
N MET A 103 3.05 1.79 20.30
CA MET A 103 1.82 1.43 19.61
C MET A 103 0.67 2.37 20.00
N ILE A 104 0.10 3.03 19.01
CA ILE A 104 -1.09 3.89 19.13
C ILE A 104 -2.24 3.18 18.43
N TYR A 105 -3.20 2.72 19.21
CA TYR A 105 -4.45 2.16 18.72
C TYR A 105 -5.44 3.28 18.40
N ILE A 106 -6.03 3.24 17.22
CA ILE A 106 -6.96 4.27 16.72
C ILE A 106 -8.28 3.57 16.42
N LYS A 107 -9.31 3.87 17.22
CA LYS A 107 -10.63 3.26 17.04
C LYS A 107 -11.27 3.69 15.71
N GLY A 108 -12.27 2.92 15.29
CA GLY A 108 -13.07 3.19 14.10
C GLY A 108 -13.70 4.58 14.13
N GLY A 109 -13.62 5.27 12.99
CA GLY A 109 -14.10 6.63 12.83
C GLY A 109 -13.35 7.37 11.74
N GLU A 110 -13.93 8.50 11.31
CA GLU A 110 -13.29 9.45 10.41
C GLU A 110 -12.60 10.57 11.20
N TYR A 111 -11.29 10.66 11.08
CA TYR A 111 -10.43 11.66 11.72
C TYR A 111 -10.02 12.70 10.69
N TYR A 112 -10.57 13.91 10.81
CA TYR A 112 -10.28 15.03 9.93
C TYR A 112 -9.06 15.81 10.45
N GLU A 113 -7.87 15.31 10.13
CA GLU A 113 -6.59 15.82 10.63
C GLU A 113 -5.50 15.74 9.55
N ASN A 114 -4.56 16.70 9.57
CA ASN A 114 -3.26 16.55 8.93
C ASN A 114 -2.26 16.11 10.01
N VAL A 115 -1.91 14.83 10.01
CA VAL A 115 -1.04 14.22 11.02
C VAL A 115 0.40 14.23 10.54
N GLU A 116 1.32 14.74 11.35
CA GLU A 116 2.75 14.60 11.11
C GLU A 116 3.36 13.67 12.15
N ILE A 117 4.25 12.77 11.72
CA ILE A 117 5.17 12.00 12.58
C ILE A 117 6.56 12.63 12.43
N PRO A 118 6.95 13.58 13.31
CA PRO A 118 8.23 14.27 13.19
C PRO A 118 9.42 13.31 13.29
N LYS A 119 10.58 13.71 12.78
CA LYS A 119 11.83 12.92 12.80
C LYS A 119 12.19 12.36 14.19
N LYS A 120 11.91 13.11 15.25
CA LYS A 120 12.18 12.72 16.65
C LYS A 120 11.23 11.65 17.20
N LYS A 121 10.10 11.38 16.54
CA LYS A 121 9.12 10.36 16.95
C LYS A 121 9.44 9.05 16.23
N THR A 122 10.41 8.30 16.74
CA THR A 122 10.83 7.01 16.18
C THR A 122 9.95 5.87 16.69
N MET A 123 9.90 4.76 15.94
CA MET A 123 9.25 3.50 16.31
C MET A 123 7.74 3.60 16.61
N ILE A 124 7.08 4.65 16.12
CA ILE A 124 5.62 4.79 16.20
C ILE A 124 4.94 3.70 15.35
N MET A 125 3.86 3.11 15.87
CA MET A 125 3.00 2.23 15.10
C MET A 125 1.54 2.61 15.27
N PHE A 126 0.84 2.80 14.16
CA PHE A 126 -0.61 2.96 14.13
C PHE A 126 -1.28 1.62 13.86
N VAL A 127 -2.30 1.31 14.66
CA VAL A 127 -3.17 0.16 14.47
C VAL A 127 -4.61 0.64 14.50
N GLY A 128 -5.35 0.44 13.43
CA GLY A 128 -6.78 0.77 13.36
C GLY A 128 -7.69 -0.45 13.58
N ASP A 129 -9.00 -0.19 13.65
CA ASP A 129 -10.05 -1.23 13.68
C ASP A 129 -10.28 -1.95 12.33
N GLY A 130 -9.58 -1.54 11.26
CA GLY A 130 -9.73 -2.10 9.92
C GLY A 130 -9.66 -1.05 8.82
N ILE A 131 -9.20 -1.49 7.64
CA ILE A 131 -9.23 -0.71 6.40
C ILE A 131 -10.68 -0.28 6.12
N GLY A 132 -10.90 1.01 5.87
CA GLY A 132 -12.23 1.59 5.67
C GLY A 132 -13.07 1.80 6.94
N LYS A 133 -12.62 1.32 8.11
CA LYS A 133 -13.26 1.60 9.42
C LYS A 133 -12.56 2.73 10.16
N THR A 134 -11.23 2.71 10.17
CA THR A 134 -10.40 3.78 10.73
C THR A 134 -9.83 4.61 9.60
N ILE A 135 -10.26 5.86 9.47
CA ILE A 135 -9.92 6.71 8.33
C ILE A 135 -9.32 8.02 8.82
N ILE A 136 -8.07 8.30 8.46
CA ILE A 136 -7.46 9.63 8.59
C ILE A 136 -7.62 10.36 7.26
N LYS A 137 -8.27 11.53 7.27
CA LYS A 137 -8.57 12.25 6.04
C LYS A 137 -8.35 13.76 6.14
N SER A 138 -7.88 14.35 5.05
CA SER A 138 -7.79 15.80 4.87
C SER A 138 -7.92 16.17 3.38
N ASN A 139 -7.85 17.45 3.05
CA ASN A 139 -8.07 17.96 1.70
C ASN A 139 -7.10 19.07 1.30
N LEU A 140 -5.91 19.13 1.89
CA LEU A 140 -4.91 20.12 1.47
C LEU A 140 -4.45 19.81 0.04
N SER A 141 -4.26 20.85 -0.77
CA SER A 141 -3.95 20.71 -2.19
C SER A 141 -3.07 21.85 -2.71
N ARG A 142 -2.45 21.64 -3.89
CA ARG A 142 -1.73 22.70 -4.61
C ARG A 142 -2.62 23.83 -5.08
N LEU A 143 -3.88 23.54 -5.41
CA LEU A 143 -4.85 24.57 -5.82
C LEU A 143 -5.15 25.54 -4.66
N ASP A 144 -5.04 25.05 -3.42
CA ASP A 144 -5.24 25.84 -2.20
C ASP A 144 -3.93 26.45 -1.66
N GLY A 145 -2.86 26.50 -2.47
CA GLY A 145 -1.59 27.15 -2.12
C GLY A 145 -0.60 26.28 -1.32
N TRP A 146 -0.89 25.01 -1.08
CA TRP A 146 0.05 24.09 -0.41
C TRP A 146 1.06 23.49 -1.38
N THR A 147 2.27 23.18 -0.92
CA THR A 147 3.22 22.41 -1.73
C THR A 147 2.82 20.93 -1.75
N THR A 148 3.22 20.15 -2.77
CA THR A 148 3.00 18.69 -2.82
C THR A 148 3.50 18.00 -1.56
N TYR A 149 4.63 18.44 -1.01
CA TYR A 149 5.18 17.89 0.23
C TYR A 149 4.27 18.18 1.45
N ARG A 150 3.66 19.38 1.50
CA ARG A 150 2.83 19.82 2.65
C ARG A 150 1.34 19.50 2.49
N SER A 151 0.90 19.00 1.34
CA SER A 151 -0.48 18.56 1.12
C SER A 151 -0.79 17.17 1.68
N ALA A 152 0.21 16.46 2.23
CA ALA A 152 0.01 15.13 2.79
C ALA A 152 -0.99 15.14 3.96
N THR A 153 -1.93 14.20 3.93
CA THR A 153 -2.82 13.92 5.08
C THR A 153 -2.05 13.32 6.24
N VAL A 154 -1.12 12.41 5.95
CA VAL A 154 -0.19 11.85 6.94
C VAL A 154 1.24 11.99 6.42
N GLY A 155 2.04 12.82 7.08
CA GLY A 155 3.45 13.02 6.76
C GLY A 155 4.35 12.26 7.73
N VAL A 156 5.16 11.32 7.25
CA VAL A 156 6.02 10.49 8.10
C VAL A 156 7.49 10.83 7.90
N ASN A 157 8.11 11.40 8.93
CA ASN A 157 9.54 11.73 8.96
C ASN A 157 10.32 10.91 10.03
N GLY A 158 9.61 10.25 10.95
CA GLY A 158 10.19 9.39 12.00
C GLY A 158 10.62 8.01 11.50
N ASN A 159 11.76 7.51 11.98
CA ASN A 159 12.28 6.20 11.59
C ASN A 159 11.44 5.05 12.17
N GLY A 160 11.31 3.98 11.39
CA GLY A 160 10.67 2.73 11.81
C GLY A 160 9.15 2.81 11.94
N PHE A 161 8.48 3.81 11.35
CA PHE A 161 7.02 3.93 11.38
C PHE A 161 6.33 2.70 10.77
N ILE A 162 5.24 2.25 11.39
CA ILE A 162 4.36 1.19 10.86
C ILE A 162 2.92 1.67 10.93
N ALA A 163 2.11 1.33 9.93
CA ALA A 163 0.66 1.47 9.98
C ALA A 163 0.00 0.16 9.53
N LYS A 164 -1.05 -0.24 10.24
CA LYS A 164 -1.83 -1.44 9.93
C LYS A 164 -3.32 -1.17 10.15
N ASP A 165 -4.17 -1.80 9.34
CA ASP A 165 -5.63 -1.82 9.53
C ASP A 165 -6.26 -0.41 9.56
N ILE A 166 -5.77 0.48 8.69
CA ILE A 166 -6.15 1.90 8.65
C ILE A 166 -6.13 2.44 7.23
N SER A 167 -6.92 3.49 6.95
CA SER A 167 -6.95 4.18 5.66
C SER A 167 -6.49 5.63 5.77
N PHE A 168 -5.67 6.07 4.81
CA PHE A 168 -5.24 7.46 4.64
C PHE A 168 -5.87 8.04 3.37
N VAL A 169 -6.59 9.14 3.49
CA VAL A 169 -7.39 9.69 2.38
C VAL A 169 -7.16 11.19 2.23
N ASN A 170 -6.63 11.61 1.09
CA ASN A 170 -6.76 12.99 0.65
C ASN A 170 -7.97 13.11 -0.27
N PHE A 171 -8.97 13.91 0.11
CA PHE A 171 -10.19 14.12 -0.66
C PHE A 171 -10.20 15.46 -1.42
N ALA A 172 -9.03 16.06 -1.64
CA ALA A 172 -8.86 17.23 -2.48
C ALA A 172 -9.18 16.93 -3.95
N GLY A 173 -10.39 17.30 -4.35
CA GLY A 173 -10.83 17.26 -5.74
C GLY A 173 -10.94 15.86 -6.35
N PRO A 174 -11.48 15.77 -7.57
CA PRO A 174 -11.72 14.48 -8.24
C PRO A 174 -10.44 13.84 -8.79
N SER A 175 -9.33 14.59 -8.91
CA SER A 175 -8.15 14.13 -9.64
C SER A 175 -7.34 13.08 -8.90
N CYS A 176 -7.34 12.98 -7.57
CA CYS A 176 -6.51 11.99 -6.83
C CYS A 176 -5.09 11.83 -7.40
N GLN A 177 -4.45 12.97 -7.69
CA GLN A 177 -3.08 13.04 -8.18
C GLN A 177 -2.10 13.02 -6.99
N ASP A 178 -0.95 12.36 -7.17
CA ASP A 178 0.12 12.25 -6.17
C ASP A 178 -0.34 11.58 -4.85
N THR A 179 -1.18 10.53 -4.91
CA THR A 179 -1.76 9.86 -3.73
C THR A 179 -0.70 9.41 -2.71
N LEU A 180 0.33 8.70 -3.17
CA LEU A 180 1.37 8.12 -2.33
C LEU A 180 2.74 8.69 -2.72
N TYR A 181 3.21 9.65 -1.91
CA TYR A 181 4.54 10.22 -2.09
C TYR A 181 5.59 9.40 -1.32
N VAL A 182 6.19 8.41 -1.99
CA VAL A 182 7.34 7.63 -1.50
C VAL A 182 8.62 8.49 -1.57
N HIS A 183 8.66 9.54 -0.74
CA HIS A 183 9.61 10.64 -0.88
C HIS A 183 11.09 10.22 -0.87
N LYS A 184 11.52 9.42 0.12
CA LYS A 184 12.91 8.96 0.28
C LYS A 184 13.02 7.75 1.22
N ALA A 185 14.26 7.27 1.40
CA ALA A 185 14.64 6.17 2.28
C ALA A 185 14.02 4.83 1.88
N THR A 186 14.16 3.84 2.74
CA THR A 186 13.71 2.47 2.51
C THR A 186 12.29 2.28 3.00
N GLN A 187 11.41 1.71 2.18
CA GLN A 187 9.99 1.56 2.49
C GLN A 187 9.47 0.19 2.01
N PHE A 188 8.46 -0.34 2.70
CA PHE A 188 7.81 -1.61 2.36
C PHE A 188 6.29 -1.48 2.52
N TYR A 189 5.55 -1.89 1.49
CA TYR A 189 4.08 -1.93 1.49
C TYR A 189 3.63 -3.36 1.24
N ARG A 190 2.74 -3.87 2.08
CA ARG A 190 2.24 -5.24 2.01
C ARG A 190 0.72 -5.22 2.08
N GLU A 191 0.06 -5.92 1.15
CA GLU A 191 -1.39 -6.10 1.17
C GLU A 191 -2.17 -4.78 1.30
N CYS A 192 -1.67 -3.75 0.61
CA CYS A 192 -2.27 -2.43 0.59
C CYS A 192 -3.11 -2.21 -0.68
N ASP A 193 -4.19 -1.46 -0.54
CA ASP A 193 -4.95 -0.92 -1.66
C ASP A 193 -4.58 0.55 -1.88
N ILE A 194 -4.15 0.90 -3.09
CA ILE A 194 -3.69 2.26 -3.44
C ILE A 194 -4.52 2.77 -4.62
N PHE A 195 -5.18 3.91 -4.45
CA PHE A 195 -6.07 4.49 -5.46
C PHE A 195 -5.54 5.84 -5.95
N GLY A 196 -5.59 6.09 -7.25
CA GLY A 196 -5.27 7.41 -7.78
C GLY A 196 -5.42 7.53 -9.29
N THR A 197 -4.96 8.64 -9.86
CA THR A 197 -5.01 8.85 -11.32
C THR A 197 -3.65 9.20 -11.93
N VAL A 198 -3.19 10.44 -11.75
CA VAL A 198 -1.92 10.94 -12.28
C VAL A 198 -0.85 10.74 -11.22
N ASP A 199 0.25 10.09 -11.60
CA ASP A 199 1.47 9.95 -10.80
C ASP A 199 1.25 9.46 -9.37
N PHE A 200 0.25 8.60 -9.17
CA PHE A 200 -0.28 8.39 -7.83
C PHE A 200 0.63 7.58 -6.90
N ILE A 201 1.72 6.99 -7.41
CA ILE A 201 2.88 6.58 -6.63
C ILE A 201 4.11 7.29 -7.17
N CYS A 202 4.63 8.27 -6.44
CA CYS A 202 5.73 9.13 -6.92
C CYS A 202 6.83 9.31 -5.87
N GLY A 203 8.03 9.69 -6.31
CA GLY A 203 9.16 10.02 -5.43
C GLY A 203 10.43 9.19 -5.66
N ASN A 204 11.35 9.24 -4.68
CA ASN A 204 12.71 8.70 -4.79
C ASN A 204 13.09 7.75 -3.65
N ALA A 205 12.14 7.07 -3.01
CA ALA A 205 12.45 5.99 -2.07
C ALA A 205 13.07 4.77 -2.77
N ALA A 206 13.74 3.91 -2.00
CA ALA A 206 13.91 2.50 -2.33
C ALA A 206 12.70 1.76 -1.74
N VAL A 207 11.73 1.40 -2.58
CA VAL A 207 10.45 0.84 -2.10
C VAL A 207 10.11 -0.47 -2.78
N VAL A 208 9.66 -1.44 -1.99
CA VAL A 208 9.04 -2.68 -2.47
C VAL A 208 7.58 -2.71 -2.02
N SER A 209 6.67 -2.97 -2.98
CA SER A 209 5.27 -3.29 -2.72
C SER A 209 5.04 -4.78 -3.01
N GLN A 210 4.46 -5.51 -2.07
CA GLN A 210 4.12 -6.93 -2.21
C GLN A 210 2.63 -7.18 -2.00
N ASN A 211 2.00 -7.93 -2.89
CA ASN A 211 0.60 -8.33 -2.77
C ASN A 211 -0.36 -7.11 -2.65
N CYS A 212 0.02 -5.97 -3.22
CA CYS A 212 -0.80 -4.76 -3.21
C CYS A 212 -1.74 -4.73 -4.43
N SER A 213 -2.90 -4.09 -4.28
CA SER A 213 -3.78 -3.76 -5.40
C SER A 213 -3.73 -2.26 -5.69
N LEU A 214 -3.43 -1.91 -6.92
CA LEU A 214 -3.32 -0.53 -7.39
C LEU A 214 -4.51 -0.25 -8.31
N TYR A 215 -5.30 0.74 -7.95
CA TYR A 215 -6.57 1.05 -8.61
C TYR A 215 -6.51 2.42 -9.28
N ALA A 216 -6.51 2.41 -10.61
CA ALA A 216 -6.70 3.62 -11.41
C ALA A 216 -8.15 4.12 -11.29
N ARG A 217 -8.33 5.35 -10.84
CA ARG A 217 -9.64 6.01 -10.78
C ARG A 217 -9.94 6.83 -12.03
N LYS A 218 -11.18 7.27 -12.17
CA LYS A 218 -11.59 8.17 -13.26
C LYS A 218 -10.89 9.53 -13.11
N PRO A 219 -10.04 9.95 -14.07
CA PRO A 219 -9.38 11.25 -14.01
C PRO A 219 -10.29 12.36 -14.55
N ASN A 220 -9.80 13.60 -14.53
CA ASN A 220 -10.46 14.67 -15.27
C ASN A 220 -10.33 14.44 -16.79
N LEU A 221 -11.19 15.11 -17.56
CA LEU A 221 -11.14 15.06 -19.01
C LEU A 221 -9.73 15.43 -19.52
N ASN A 222 -9.26 14.73 -20.55
CA ASN A 222 -7.95 14.90 -21.20
C ASN A 222 -6.72 14.52 -20.36
N GLN A 223 -6.88 14.09 -19.11
CA GLN A 223 -5.77 13.56 -18.33
C GLN A 223 -5.47 12.11 -18.72
N LYS A 224 -4.20 11.74 -18.64
CA LYS A 224 -3.71 10.37 -18.76
C LYS A 224 -3.39 9.85 -17.37
N ILE A 225 -3.73 8.59 -17.10
CA ILE A 225 -3.46 7.92 -15.83
C ILE A 225 -2.02 7.37 -15.87
N ALA A 226 -1.26 7.59 -14.82
CA ALA A 226 0.07 7.02 -14.65
C ALA A 226 0.19 6.46 -13.23
N PHE A 227 0.45 5.15 -13.13
CA PHE A 227 0.56 4.49 -11.84
C PHE A 227 1.78 4.97 -11.06
N THR A 228 2.92 5.14 -11.75
CA THR A 228 4.15 5.62 -11.12
C THR A 228 4.76 6.86 -11.78
N ALA A 229 5.42 7.67 -10.96
CA ALA A 229 6.31 8.75 -11.40
C ALA A 229 7.57 8.77 -10.54
N GLN A 230 8.51 7.89 -10.86
CA GLN A 230 9.72 7.71 -10.05
C GLN A 230 10.78 8.77 -10.39
N SER A 231 11.40 9.37 -9.37
CA SER A 231 12.21 10.58 -9.49
C SER A 231 13.70 10.39 -9.16
N HIS A 232 14.25 9.24 -9.47
CA HIS A 232 15.68 8.96 -9.37
C HIS A 232 16.48 9.81 -10.37
N ASN A 233 17.45 10.56 -9.86
CA ASN A 233 18.18 11.55 -10.66
C ASN A 233 19.71 11.42 -10.60
N GLU A 234 20.25 10.36 -9.97
CA GLU A 234 21.68 10.17 -9.78
C GLU A 234 22.08 8.71 -9.97
N SER A 235 22.89 8.37 -10.98
CA SER A 235 23.23 6.98 -11.36
C SER A 235 23.68 6.04 -10.24
N LYS A 236 24.25 6.56 -9.14
CA LYS A 236 24.78 5.77 -8.02
C LYS A 236 23.73 5.45 -6.93
N GLN A 237 22.55 6.09 -6.94
CA GLN A 237 21.55 5.82 -5.91
C GLN A 237 20.84 4.48 -6.16
N GLN A 238 20.58 3.75 -5.08
CA GLN A 238 19.84 2.49 -5.11
C GLN A 238 18.35 2.69 -4.82
N THR A 239 17.73 3.71 -5.43
CA THR A 239 16.30 4.04 -5.25
C THR A 239 15.45 3.59 -6.45
N GLY A 240 14.15 3.44 -6.27
CA GLY A 240 13.24 2.95 -7.29
C GLY A 240 11.98 2.35 -6.70
N ILE A 241 11.01 2.07 -7.56
CA ILE A 241 9.75 1.44 -7.18
C ILE A 241 9.74 0.01 -7.71
N SER A 242 9.68 -0.97 -6.82
CA SER A 242 9.53 -2.40 -7.16
C SER A 242 8.16 -2.90 -6.72
N MET A 243 7.41 -3.49 -7.64
CA MET A 243 6.07 -4.03 -7.40
C MET A 243 6.08 -5.53 -7.71
N ILE A 244 5.84 -6.35 -6.69
CA ILE A 244 5.95 -7.81 -6.76
C ILE A 244 4.61 -8.43 -6.40
N ASN A 245 4.09 -9.31 -7.26
CA ASN A 245 2.79 -9.96 -7.06
C ASN A 245 1.67 -8.95 -6.77
N CYS A 246 1.72 -7.79 -7.43
CA CYS A 246 0.72 -6.74 -7.29
C CYS A 246 -0.36 -6.90 -8.36
N ARG A 247 -1.46 -6.13 -8.23
CA ARG A 247 -2.56 -6.11 -9.19
C ARG A 247 -2.75 -4.69 -9.70
N ILE A 248 -2.71 -4.50 -11.01
CA ILE A 248 -2.93 -3.22 -11.70
C ILE A 248 -4.36 -3.25 -12.25
N LEU A 249 -5.26 -2.47 -11.64
CA LEU A 249 -6.71 -2.60 -11.80
C LEU A 249 -7.37 -1.26 -12.11
N ALA A 250 -8.55 -1.30 -12.74
CA ALA A 250 -9.46 -0.15 -12.82
C ALA A 250 -10.38 -0.09 -11.60
N ALA A 251 -10.54 1.09 -11.00
CA ALA A 251 -11.50 1.32 -9.94
C ALA A 251 -12.96 1.35 -10.48
N PRO A 252 -13.98 1.12 -9.64
CA PRO A 252 -15.38 1.06 -10.06
C PRO A 252 -15.91 2.29 -10.82
N ASP A 253 -15.33 3.47 -10.58
CA ASP A 253 -15.68 4.72 -11.25
C ASP A 253 -15.02 4.87 -12.63
N LEU A 254 -13.88 4.22 -12.86
CA LEU A 254 -13.19 4.19 -14.15
C LEU A 254 -13.78 3.13 -15.08
N ILE A 255 -14.13 1.94 -14.58
CA ILE A 255 -14.57 0.78 -15.39
C ILE A 255 -15.60 1.16 -16.50
N PRO A 256 -16.68 1.92 -16.23
CA PRO A 256 -17.70 2.23 -17.23
C PRO A 256 -17.23 3.18 -18.34
N VAL A 257 -16.12 3.90 -18.12
CA VAL A 257 -15.62 4.95 -19.00
C VAL A 257 -14.15 4.75 -19.40
N LYS A 258 -13.53 3.62 -19.04
CA LYS A 258 -12.09 3.38 -19.19
C LYS A 258 -11.62 3.50 -20.64
N ALA A 259 -12.45 3.13 -21.61
CA ALA A 259 -12.16 3.27 -23.04
C ALA A 259 -11.93 4.74 -23.49
N ASN A 260 -12.41 5.71 -22.72
CA ASN A 260 -12.22 7.14 -23.00
C ASN A 260 -10.92 7.71 -22.42
N PHE A 261 -10.17 6.93 -21.64
CA PHE A 261 -8.96 7.37 -20.96
C PHE A 261 -7.81 6.42 -21.27
N LYS A 262 -6.59 6.97 -21.24
CA LYS A 262 -5.37 6.17 -21.38
C LYS A 262 -4.72 5.99 -20.03
N ALA A 263 -4.27 4.76 -19.73
CA ALA A 263 -3.53 4.44 -18.52
C ALA A 263 -2.19 3.78 -18.85
N TYR A 264 -1.19 4.07 -18.03
CA TYR A 264 0.19 3.62 -18.20
C TYR A 264 0.79 3.19 -16.86
N LEU A 265 1.70 2.23 -16.90
CA LEU A 265 2.42 1.72 -15.73
C LEU A 265 3.25 2.81 -15.03
N GLY A 266 3.73 3.79 -15.77
CA GLY A 266 4.39 4.95 -15.20
C GLY A 266 5.00 5.88 -16.24
N ARG A 267 5.64 6.95 -15.75
CA ARG A 267 6.38 7.92 -16.56
C ARG A 267 7.61 8.50 -15.83
N PRO A 268 8.69 8.85 -16.56
CA PRO A 268 9.97 9.17 -15.93
C PRO A 268 10.03 10.62 -15.45
N TRP A 269 9.72 10.86 -14.16
CA TRP A 269 9.84 12.21 -13.58
C TRP A 269 11.29 12.73 -13.57
N LYS A 270 12.29 11.85 -13.56
CA LYS A 270 13.72 12.20 -13.59
C LYS A 270 14.53 11.26 -14.48
N LEU A 271 15.76 11.67 -14.80
CA LEU A 271 16.61 11.04 -15.82
C LEU A 271 16.91 9.56 -15.56
N PHE A 272 17.05 9.15 -14.30
CA PHE A 272 17.39 7.78 -13.92
C PHE A 272 16.17 7.01 -13.39
N SER A 273 14.95 7.44 -13.77
CA SER A 273 13.70 6.86 -13.27
C SER A 273 13.73 5.34 -13.33
N ARG A 274 13.40 4.70 -12.20
CA ARG A 274 13.47 3.24 -12.06
C ARG A 274 12.20 2.66 -11.48
N THR A 275 11.50 1.85 -12.26
CA THR A 275 10.29 1.14 -11.84
C THR A 275 10.30 -0.27 -12.40
N VAL A 276 9.98 -1.26 -11.57
CA VAL A 276 9.97 -2.67 -11.98
C VAL A 276 8.67 -3.32 -11.51
N LEU A 277 8.03 -4.06 -12.41
CA LEU A 277 6.81 -4.83 -12.16
C LEU A 277 7.09 -6.32 -12.38
N ILE A 278 6.94 -7.12 -11.33
CA ILE A 278 7.38 -8.52 -11.25
C ILE A 278 6.21 -9.40 -10.86
N LYS A 279 5.94 -10.46 -11.64
CA LYS A 279 4.91 -11.47 -11.39
C LYS A 279 3.56 -10.88 -10.98
N SER A 280 3.19 -9.76 -11.59
CA SER A 280 2.00 -9.01 -11.23
C SER A 280 0.90 -9.21 -12.26
N PHE A 281 -0.35 -9.05 -11.84
CA PHE A 281 -1.49 -9.09 -12.71
C PHE A 281 -1.76 -7.69 -13.30
N ILE A 282 -1.89 -7.59 -14.61
CA ILE A 282 -2.20 -6.36 -15.36
C ILE A 282 -3.53 -6.54 -16.08
N ASP A 283 -4.56 -5.84 -15.59
CA ASP A 283 -5.91 -5.89 -16.15
C ASP A 283 -6.03 -5.12 -17.48
N ASP A 284 -7.21 -5.18 -18.11
CA ASP A 284 -7.53 -4.59 -19.41
C ASP A 284 -7.78 -3.06 -19.39
N LEU A 285 -6.78 -2.29 -18.95
CA LEU A 285 -6.77 -0.82 -18.97
C LEU A 285 -5.48 -0.16 -19.44
N ILE A 286 -4.37 -0.91 -19.52
CA ILE A 286 -3.05 -0.35 -19.79
C ILE A 286 -2.86 -0.24 -21.31
N ASP A 287 -2.50 0.95 -21.77
CA ASP A 287 -2.18 1.17 -23.17
C ASP A 287 -1.07 0.20 -23.63
N PRO A 288 -1.13 -0.39 -24.84
CA PRO A 288 -0.12 -1.35 -25.29
C PRO A 288 1.32 -0.86 -25.22
N ALA A 289 1.55 0.46 -25.34
CA ALA A 289 2.85 1.08 -25.14
C ALA A 289 3.43 0.83 -23.73
N GLY A 290 2.56 0.64 -22.74
CA GLY A 290 2.84 0.33 -21.34
C GLY A 290 3.31 1.52 -20.52
N TRP A 291 4.24 2.32 -21.07
CA TRP A 291 4.92 3.41 -20.39
C TRP A 291 4.69 4.72 -21.13
N LEU A 292 4.54 5.82 -20.38
CA LEU A 292 4.26 7.15 -20.91
C LEU A 292 5.49 8.05 -20.80
N GLU A 293 5.76 8.80 -21.85
CA GLU A 293 6.81 9.80 -21.86
C GLU A 293 6.51 10.98 -20.91
N TRP A 294 7.55 11.65 -20.43
CA TRP A 294 7.37 12.84 -19.62
C TRP A 294 7.09 14.04 -20.53
N GLU A 295 5.91 14.65 -20.45
CA GLU A 295 5.54 15.90 -21.16
C GLU A 295 5.79 15.93 -22.69
N ASN A 296 5.67 14.78 -23.36
CA ASN A 296 5.99 14.60 -24.80
C ASN A 296 7.49 14.80 -25.14
N GLU A 297 8.36 14.61 -24.15
CA GLU A 297 9.81 14.57 -24.33
C GLU A 297 10.28 13.15 -24.69
N VAL A 298 11.46 13.07 -25.30
CA VAL A 298 12.12 11.77 -25.51
C VAL A 298 12.44 11.14 -24.16
N ALA A 299 12.02 9.90 -23.97
CA ALA A 299 12.29 9.17 -22.74
C ALA A 299 13.81 9.04 -22.51
N PRO A 300 14.31 9.34 -21.29
CA PRO A 300 15.73 9.24 -20.99
C PRO A 300 16.30 7.86 -21.28
N GLU A 301 17.40 7.76 -22.01
CA GLU A 301 18.06 6.46 -22.26
C GLU A 301 18.56 5.80 -20.96
N THR A 302 18.74 6.60 -19.92
CA THR A 302 19.25 6.23 -18.59
C THR A 302 18.18 5.67 -17.63
N LEU A 303 16.91 5.68 -18.00
CA LEU A 303 15.85 5.08 -17.18
C LEU A 303 15.97 3.55 -17.13
N TYR A 304 15.34 2.93 -16.14
CA TYR A 304 15.19 1.47 -16.05
C TYR A 304 13.74 1.11 -15.75
N TYR A 305 12.97 0.77 -16.80
CA TYR A 305 11.60 0.29 -16.67
C TYR A 305 11.50 -1.18 -17.04
N GLY A 306 11.27 -2.01 -16.02
CA GLY A 306 11.35 -3.46 -16.12
C GLY A 306 10.00 -4.15 -15.94
N GLU A 307 9.72 -5.14 -16.78
CA GLU A 307 8.58 -6.05 -16.62
C GLU A 307 9.12 -7.50 -16.60
N TYR A 308 8.71 -8.31 -15.62
CA TYR A 308 9.12 -9.71 -15.47
C TYR A 308 7.93 -10.61 -15.15
N MET A 309 7.61 -11.57 -16.03
CA MET A 309 6.58 -12.61 -15.81
C MET A 309 5.22 -12.07 -15.33
N ASN A 310 4.81 -10.90 -15.80
CA ASN A 310 3.48 -10.39 -15.53
C ASN A 310 2.43 -11.17 -16.33
N GLU A 311 1.21 -11.23 -15.81
CA GLU A 311 0.08 -11.92 -16.41
C GLU A 311 -1.14 -11.00 -16.50
N GLY A 312 -2.18 -11.44 -17.22
CA GLY A 312 -3.40 -10.67 -17.45
C GLY A 312 -3.51 -10.11 -18.86
N PRO A 313 -4.67 -9.54 -19.21
CA PRO A 313 -4.99 -9.11 -20.58
C PRO A 313 -3.96 -8.16 -21.20
N ASP A 314 -3.45 -7.17 -20.44
CA ASP A 314 -2.54 -6.15 -20.96
C ASP A 314 -1.06 -6.40 -20.58
N ALA A 315 -0.74 -7.62 -20.13
CA ALA A 315 0.64 -8.02 -19.83
C ALA A 315 1.49 -8.33 -21.09
N ASN A 316 0.88 -8.36 -22.28
CA ASN A 316 1.63 -8.58 -23.52
C ASN A 316 2.60 -7.42 -23.79
N MET A 317 3.88 -7.74 -23.91
CA MET A 317 4.95 -6.76 -24.07
C MET A 317 5.35 -6.48 -25.54
N THR A 318 4.63 -7.00 -26.53
CA THR A 318 5.02 -6.91 -27.97
C THR A 318 5.05 -5.47 -28.47
N ASP A 319 4.03 -4.70 -28.11
CA ASP A 319 3.82 -3.33 -28.58
C ASP A 319 4.32 -2.28 -27.57
N ARG A 320 5.05 -2.72 -26.54
CA ARG A 320 5.69 -1.81 -25.59
C ARG A 320 6.68 -0.90 -26.30
N VAL A 321 6.85 0.28 -25.71
CA VAL A 321 7.82 1.30 -26.12
C VAL A 321 9.20 0.70 -26.44
N LYS A 322 9.89 1.26 -27.43
CA LYS A 322 11.23 0.82 -27.86
C LYS A 322 12.37 1.64 -27.24
N TRP A 323 12.13 2.20 -26.06
CA TRP A 323 13.10 3.08 -25.39
C TRP A 323 14.35 2.30 -24.96
N PRO A 324 15.56 2.88 -25.09
CA PRO A 324 16.79 2.23 -24.65
C PRO A 324 16.82 1.86 -23.17
N GLY A 325 15.99 2.49 -22.32
CA GLY A 325 15.85 2.18 -20.89
C GLY A 325 14.74 1.18 -20.54
N TYR A 326 13.90 0.78 -21.51
CA TYR A 326 12.88 -0.24 -21.29
C TYR A 326 13.49 -1.65 -21.29
N ARG A 327 13.03 -2.52 -20.39
CA ARG A 327 13.58 -3.85 -20.13
C ARG A 327 12.46 -4.88 -20.08
N ARG A 328 12.39 -5.71 -21.11
CA ARG A 328 11.77 -7.03 -21.02
C ARG A 328 12.73 -7.92 -20.23
N ILE A 329 12.47 -8.14 -18.96
CA ILE A 329 13.34 -8.97 -18.13
C ILE A 329 12.99 -10.43 -18.43
N GLU A 330 13.96 -11.20 -18.90
CA GLU A 330 13.74 -12.61 -19.28
C GLU A 330 14.35 -13.59 -18.27
N ASN A 331 15.36 -13.15 -17.50
CA ASN A 331 16.07 -13.99 -16.54
C ASN A 331 15.68 -13.66 -15.09
N ALA A 332 15.53 -14.71 -14.28
CA ALA A 332 15.14 -14.57 -12.88
C ALA A 332 16.19 -13.82 -12.03
N SER A 333 17.48 -13.98 -12.35
CA SER A 333 18.58 -13.36 -11.60
C SER A 333 18.58 -11.83 -11.68
N GLU A 334 18.15 -11.26 -12.81
CA GLU A 334 18.00 -9.82 -12.98
C GLU A 334 16.79 -9.30 -12.21
N ALA A 335 15.63 -9.97 -12.32
CA ALA A 335 14.44 -9.63 -11.53
C ALA A 335 14.72 -9.71 -10.02
N ALA A 336 15.53 -10.69 -9.58
CA ALA A 336 15.84 -10.92 -8.17
C ALA A 336 16.56 -9.73 -7.52
N LYS A 337 17.24 -8.88 -8.29
CA LYS A 337 17.89 -7.65 -7.80
C LYS A 337 16.89 -6.65 -7.22
N PHE A 338 15.61 -6.77 -7.58
CA PHE A 338 14.54 -5.86 -7.16
C PHE A 338 13.65 -6.46 -6.06
N THR A 339 14.02 -7.60 -5.47
CA THR A 339 13.28 -8.21 -4.37
C THR A 339 13.66 -7.62 -3.02
N VAL A 340 12.93 -8.03 -1.98
CA VAL A 340 13.04 -7.47 -0.62
C VAL A 340 14.46 -7.48 -0.08
N VAL A 341 15.22 -8.57 -0.28
CA VAL A 341 16.59 -8.65 0.27
C VAL A 341 17.55 -7.76 -0.51
N PRO A 342 17.72 -7.89 -1.83
CA PRO A 342 18.77 -7.16 -2.53
C PRO A 342 18.45 -5.67 -2.72
N PHE A 343 17.17 -5.29 -2.73
CA PHE A 343 16.75 -3.92 -3.05
C PHE A 343 16.55 -3.03 -1.83
N ILE A 344 16.06 -3.59 -0.72
CA ILE A 344 15.71 -2.83 0.49
C ILE A 344 16.28 -3.44 1.77
N GLU A 345 17.19 -4.41 1.65
CA GLU A 345 17.85 -5.09 2.78
C GLU A 345 16.84 -5.63 3.81
N GLY A 346 15.66 -6.07 3.35
CA GLY A 346 14.51 -6.28 4.20
C GLY A 346 14.69 -7.34 5.29
N ASN A 347 15.59 -8.30 5.09
CA ASN A 347 15.96 -9.30 6.11
C ASN A 347 16.57 -8.67 7.38
N THR A 348 17.13 -7.45 7.29
CA THR A 348 17.77 -6.77 8.43
C THR A 348 16.76 -6.08 9.35
N TRP A 349 15.56 -5.75 8.86
CA TRP A 349 14.61 -4.92 9.61
C TRP A 349 13.16 -5.42 9.60
N LEU A 350 12.67 -6.06 8.53
CA LEU A 350 11.27 -6.51 8.44
C LEU A 350 10.93 -7.61 9.46
N ASN A 351 11.89 -8.48 9.81
CA ASN A 351 11.69 -9.51 10.84
C ASN A 351 11.24 -8.93 12.19
N SER A 352 11.63 -7.69 12.51
CA SER A 352 11.25 -7.03 13.77
C SER A 352 9.85 -6.40 13.75
N THR A 353 9.18 -6.41 12.59
CA THR A 353 7.90 -5.71 12.38
C THR A 353 6.68 -6.60 12.59
N ASN A 354 6.85 -7.92 12.58
CA ASN A 354 5.77 -8.93 12.51
C ASN A 354 4.82 -8.76 11.31
N ILE A 355 5.22 -8.01 10.28
CA ILE A 355 4.52 -7.92 9.00
C ILE A 355 5.03 -9.04 8.08
N PRO A 356 4.15 -9.86 7.48
CA PRO A 356 4.57 -10.92 6.57
C PRO A 356 5.23 -10.34 5.32
N PHE A 357 6.30 -10.99 4.85
CA PHE A 357 7.00 -10.61 3.63
C PHE A 357 7.66 -11.81 2.97
N ASN A 358 7.82 -11.74 1.65
CA ASN A 358 8.55 -12.74 0.88
C ASN A 358 9.93 -12.19 0.49
N LEU A 359 10.99 -12.98 0.66
CA LEU A 359 12.35 -12.56 0.29
C LEU A 359 12.56 -12.46 -1.23
N GLY A 360 11.76 -13.21 -1.99
CA GLY A 360 11.80 -13.30 -3.46
C GLY A 360 10.45 -13.02 -4.10
N PHE A 361 10.17 -13.73 -5.20
CA PHE A 361 8.93 -13.67 -5.97
C PHE A 361 8.44 -15.04 -6.40
#